data_AF-A0A1J3K1J7-F1
#
_entry.id   AF-A0A1J3K1J7-F1
#
_cell.length_a   1.000
_cell.length_b   1.000
_cell.length_c   1.000
_cell.angle_alpha   90.00
_cell.angle_beta   90.00
_cell.angle_gamma   90.00
#
_symmetry.space_group_name_H-M   'P 1'
#
loop_
_entity.id
_entity.type
_entity.pdbx_description
1 polymer ?
#
loop_
_entity_poly.entity_id
_entity_poly.type
_entity_poly.pdbx_seq_one_letter_code
_entity_poly.pdbx_strand_id
1 'polypeptide(L)' 'GEAASPAQPKMPLIDNKASLLNICHWVSCGGGGVCNNTKGFPFRCDCREGYSNFLNIPLLPCHKNVNLGIPTSPSSSSP' A
#
# COMPACT_ATOMS: atom_id res chain seq x y z
N GLY A 1 -24.49 -28.99 -43.26
CA GLY A 1 -25.30 -28.37 -42.20
C GLY A 1 -24.32 -27.74 -41.27
N GLU A 2 -24.10 -26.43 -41.43
CA GLU A 2 -23.07 -25.70 -40.71
C GLU A 2 -23.65 -24.34 -40.34
N ALA A 3 -24.04 -24.20 -39.07
CA ALA A 3 -24.39 -22.91 -38.51
C ALA A 3 -23.08 -22.17 -38.19
N ALA A 4 -22.75 -21.17 -39.00
CA ALA A 4 -21.65 -20.26 -38.69
C ALA A 4 -21.98 -19.49 -37.40
N SER A 5 -21.14 -19.69 -36.38
CA SER A 5 -21.24 -18.97 -35.11
C SER A 5 -20.91 -17.48 -35.33
N PRO A 6 -21.75 -16.52 -34.90
CA PRO A 6 -21.49 -15.11 -35.13
C PRO A 6 -20.27 -14.66 -34.32
N ALA A 7 -19.26 -14.14 -35.04
CA ALA A 7 -18.09 -13.50 -34.45
C ALA A 7 -18.54 -12.31 -33.60
N GLN A 8 -18.36 -12.42 -32.28
CA GLN A 8 -18.69 -11.33 -31.37
C GLN A 8 -17.77 -10.14 -31.62
N PRO A 9 -18.30 -8.90 -31.66
CA PRO A 9 -17.47 -7.71 -31.69
C PRO A 9 -16.53 -7.75 -30.50
N LYS A 10 -15.21 -7.60 -30.75
CA LYS A 10 -14.24 -7.32 -29.69
C LYS A 10 -14.66 -6.00 -29.05
N MET A 11 -15.45 -6.05 -27.97
CA MET A 11 -15.52 -4.94 -27.03
C MET A 11 -14.08 -4.58 -26.72
N PRO A 12 -13.72 -3.28 -26.72
CA PRO A 12 -12.39 -2.89 -26.31
C PRO A 12 -12.24 -3.48 -24.91
N LEU A 13 -11.36 -4.49 -24.80
CA LEU A 13 -10.83 -4.93 -23.53
C LEU A 13 -9.96 -3.76 -23.10
N ILE A 14 -10.62 -2.68 -22.65
CA ILE A 14 -10.03 -1.59 -21.91
C ILE A 14 -9.09 -2.27 -20.91
N ASP A 15 -7.92 -1.67 -20.70
CA ASP A 15 -6.79 -2.01 -19.81
C ASP A 15 -7.10 -2.54 -18.38
N ASN A 16 -8.31 -3.00 -18.11
CA ASN A 16 -8.81 -3.71 -16.93
C ASN A 16 -7.88 -4.84 -16.46
N LYS A 17 -7.20 -5.57 -17.35
CA LYS A 17 -6.26 -6.61 -16.90
C LYS A 17 -5.03 -6.03 -16.21
N ALA A 18 -4.53 -4.87 -16.63
CA ALA A 18 -3.39 -4.22 -16.00
C ALA A 18 -3.76 -3.61 -14.63
N SER A 19 -4.96 -3.02 -14.52
CA SER A 19 -5.49 -2.50 -13.25
C SER A 19 -5.83 -3.58 -12.22
N LEU A 20 -6.33 -4.75 -12.64
CA LEU A 20 -6.58 -5.88 -11.73
C LEU A 20 -5.29 -6.47 -11.16
N LEU A 21 -4.17 -6.38 -11.90
CA LEU A 21 -2.85 -6.82 -11.46
C LEU A 21 -2.13 -5.79 -10.56
N ASN A 22 -2.65 -4.56 -10.49
CA ASN A 22 -2.05 -3.55 -9.62
C ASN A 22 -2.54 -3.75 -8.18
N ILE A 23 -1.72 -4.43 -7.39
CA ILE A 23 -1.94 -4.70 -5.97
C ILE A 23 -2.23 -3.44 -5.13
N CYS A 24 -1.78 -2.26 -5.56
CA CYS A 24 -2.04 -1.00 -4.88
C CYS A 24 -3.49 -0.56 -4.95
N HIS A 25 -4.30 -1.17 -5.82
CA HIS A 25 -5.74 -0.97 -5.82
C HIS A 25 -6.43 -1.74 -4.69
N TRP A 26 -5.79 -2.81 -4.21
CA TRP A 26 -6.33 -3.72 -3.19
C TRP A 26 -5.74 -3.48 -1.80
N VAL A 27 -4.60 -2.78 -1.73
CA VAL A 27 -3.88 -2.49 -0.49
C VAL A 27 -4.02 -1.03 -0.12
N SER A 28 -4.28 -0.77 1.15
CA SER A 28 -4.18 0.56 1.73
C SER A 28 -2.95 0.68 2.64
N CYS A 29 -2.04 1.59 2.31
CA CYS A 29 -0.83 1.87 3.10
C CYS A 29 -1.10 2.78 4.32
N GLY A 30 -2.37 3.07 4.64
CA GLY A 30 -2.73 3.95 5.76
C GLY A 30 -2.47 5.44 5.49
N GLY A 31 -2.74 6.28 6.50
CA GLY A 31 -2.48 7.72 6.42
C GLY A 31 -1.00 7.99 6.23
N GLY A 32 -0.65 8.85 5.27
CA GLY A 32 0.75 9.20 4.99
C GLY A 32 1.56 8.15 4.22
N GLY A 33 0.95 7.04 3.78
CA GLY A 33 1.60 6.02 2.95
C GLY A 33 1.24 6.13 1.46
N VAL A 34 2.19 5.82 0.58
CA VAL A 34 1.99 5.69 -0.86
C VAL A 34 2.32 4.25 -1.24
N CYS A 35 1.38 3.57 -1.92
CA CYS A 35 1.65 2.23 -2.43
C CYS A 35 2.44 2.31 -3.73
N ASN A 36 3.58 1.62 -3.78
CA ASN A 36 4.39 1.41 -4.96
C ASN A 36 4.32 -0.07 -5.38
N ASN A 37 3.83 -0.29 -6.61
CA ASN A 37 3.85 -1.59 -7.24
C ASN A 37 5.24 -1.83 -7.84
N THR A 38 6.07 -2.59 -7.14
CA THR A 38 7.32 -3.11 -7.71
C THR A 38 6.97 -4.09 -8.83
N LYS A 39 7.80 -4.19 -9.88
CA LYS A 39 7.58 -5.07 -11.06
C LYS A 39 7.62 -6.59 -10.74
N GLY A 40 7.41 -6.96 -9.49
CA GLY A 40 7.25 -8.31 -8.96
C GLY A 40 6.58 -8.21 -7.59
N PHE A 41 5.85 -9.25 -7.19
CA PHE A 41 5.42 -9.37 -5.80
C PHE A 41 6.68 -9.45 -4.92
N PRO A 42 6.76 -8.69 -3.82
CA PRO A 42 5.65 -7.95 -3.21
C PRO A 42 5.65 -6.43 -3.52
N PHE A 43 4.56 -5.78 -3.13
CA PHE A 43 4.41 -4.31 -3.17
C PHE A 43 5.13 -3.64 -2.01
N ARG A 44 5.23 -2.32 -2.05
CA ARG A 44 5.80 -1.53 -0.95
C ARG A 44 4.93 -0.35 -0.59
N CYS A 45 4.85 -0.06 0.70
CA CYS A 45 4.33 1.17 1.27
C CYS A 45 5.49 2.13 1.58
N ASP A 46 5.52 3.26 0.89
CA ASP A 46 6.44 4.36 1.14
C ASP A 46 5.78 5.41 2.03
N CYS A 47 6.29 5.56 3.24
CA CYS A 47 5.76 6.53 4.20
C CYS A 47 6.38 7.91 3.99
N ARG A 48 5.54 8.95 4.10
CA ARG A 48 5.98 10.36 4.12
C ARG A 48 6.71 10.68 5.42
N GLU A 49 7.36 11.84 5.45
CA GLU A 49 8.01 12.35 6.66
C GLU A 49 7.03 12.40 7.84
N GLY A 50 7.49 11.97 9.02
CA GLY A 50 6.65 11.82 10.22
C GLY A 50 5.72 10.61 10.20
N TYR A 51 5.86 9.71 9.22
CA TYR A 51 5.22 8.39 9.19
C TYR A 51 6.26 7.29 9.04
N SER A 52 5.94 6.12 9.58
CA SER A 52 6.81 4.94 9.52
C SER A 52 5.97 3.69 9.36
N ASN A 53 6.49 2.71 8.63
CA ASN A 53 5.81 1.43 8.51
C ASN A 53 5.72 0.77 9.89
N PHE A 54 4.64 0.04 10.15
CA PHE A 54 4.57 -0.78 11.35
C PHE A 54 5.77 -1.74 11.38
N LEU A 55 6.46 -1.83 12.52
CA LEU A 55 7.72 -2.59 12.69
C LEU A 55 8.84 -2.23 11.70
N ASN A 56 8.76 -1.07 11.03
CA ASN A 56 9.65 -0.67 9.94
C ASN A 56 9.68 -1.66 8.75
N ILE A 57 8.61 -2.43 8.55
CA ILE A 57 8.50 -3.41 7.45
C ILE A 57 7.73 -2.78 6.28
N PRO A 58 8.31 -2.69 5.07
CA PRO A 58 7.74 -1.96 3.93
C PRO A 58 6.43 -2.54 3.35
N LEU A 59 6.00 -3.70 3.85
CA LEU A 59 4.75 -4.37 3.48
C LEU A 59 3.59 -4.00 4.40
N LEU A 60 3.89 -3.39 5.53
CA LEU A 60 2.91 -3.03 6.55
C LEU A 60 2.48 -1.57 6.38
N PRO A 61 1.27 -1.20 6.84
CA PRO A 61 0.79 0.16 6.74
C PRO A 61 1.67 1.17 7.48
N CYS A 62 1.67 2.40 6.99
CA CYS A 62 2.27 3.54 7.66
C CYS A 62 1.42 3.96 8.86
N HIS A 63 2.09 4.24 9.97
CA HIS A 63 1.52 4.91 11.13
C HIS A 63 2.22 6.25 11.33
N LYS A 64 1.51 7.24 11.87
CA LYS A 64 2.10 8.52 12.22
C LYS A 64 3.08 8.29 13.37
N ASN A 65 4.32 8.74 13.21
CA ASN A 65 5.29 8.81 14.29
C ASN A 65 4.77 9.84 15.28
N VAL A 66 3.97 9.36 16.24
CA VAL A 66 3.75 10.11 17.46
C VAL A 66 5.05 9.94 18.22
N ASN A 67 5.74 11.04 18.50
CA ASN A 67 6.64 11.07 19.64
C ASN A 67 5.77 10.68 20.83
N LEU A 68 5.76 9.40 21.19
CA LEU A 68 5.43 9.00 22.54
C LEU A 68 6.50 9.71 23.35
N GLY A 69 6.19 10.94 23.77
CA GLY A 69 6.88 11.60 24.83
C GLY A 69 6.66 10.71 26.02
N ILE A 70 7.49 9.67 26.13
CA ILE A 70 7.81 9.06 27.40
C ILE A 70 8.23 10.29 28.21
N PRO A 71 7.44 10.71 29.21
CA PRO A 71 7.97 11.69 30.13
C PRO A 71 9.21 10.99 30.68
N THR A 72 10.39 11.42 30.26
CA THR A 72 11.59 11.18 31.03
C THR A 72 11.35 12.00 32.28
N SER A 73 10.61 11.45 33.23
CA SER A 73 10.57 11.94 34.59
C SER A 73 12.04 12.00 34.97
N PRO A 74 12.65 13.18 35.22
CA PRO A 74 13.91 13.16 35.91
C PRO A 74 13.58 12.62 37.29
N SER A 75 13.83 11.34 37.52
CA SER A 75 14.04 10.82 38.87
C SER A 75 15.36 11.41 39.37
N SER A 76 15.35 12.72 39.60
CA SER A 76 16.31 13.45 40.40
C SER A 76 15.49 14.08 41.52
N SER A 77 15.19 13.25 42.50
CA SER A 77 14.78 13.70 43.82
C SER A 77 15.82 13.14 44.78
N SER A 78 16.87 13.92 44.95
CA SER A 78 17.77 13.93 46.11
C SER A 78 17.95 15.42 46.45
N PRO A 79 18.21 15.82 47.70
CA PRO A 79 18.85 15.10 48.81
C PRO A 79 17.91 14.36 49.78
#